data_AF-A0ABD0Q3Q4-F1
#
_entry.id   AF-A0ABD0Q3Q4-F1
#
_cell.length_a   1.000
_cell.length_b   1.000
_cell.length_c   1.000
_cell.angle_alpha   90.00
_cell.angle_beta   90.00
_cell.angle_gamma   90.00
#
_symmetry.space_group_name_H-M   'P 1'
#
loop_
_entity.id
_entity.type
_entity.pdbx_description
1 polymer ?
#
loop_
_entity_poly.entity_id
_entity_poly.type
_entity_poly.pdbx_seq_one_letter_code
_entity_poly.pdbx_strand_id
1 'polypeptide(L)'
;LTLDLNTVNKRLRLSERNRVITYTDTDQSYPDHPDRFDQWYQVLCRESVCGRCYWELQWSGCDDVRISVSYKSISRKGRGDECGFGFNDQSWSLFCSPSRYSFWHNNILTDLPVKSISSRIGVFVDHSAGTLSFYSISDTMSLIHTVQTTFTQPLYPG
;
A
#
# COMPACT_ATOMS: atom_id res chain seq x y z
N LEU A 1 5.77 -1.46 12.12
CA LEU A 1 5.09 -0.69 11.05
C LEU A 1 4.20 0.34 11.71
N THR A 2 4.55 1.59 11.50
CA THR A 2 3.89 2.77 12.04
C THR A 2 3.76 3.76 10.91
N LEU A 3 2.54 4.28 10.70
CA LEU A 3 2.26 5.21 9.62
C LEU A 3 2.92 6.57 9.86
N ASP A 4 3.44 7.17 8.81
CA ASP A 4 4.17 8.42 8.89
C ASP A 4 3.27 9.64 8.69
N LEU A 5 3.10 10.41 9.77
CA LEU A 5 2.38 11.69 9.77
C LEU A 5 2.95 12.74 8.80
N ASN A 6 4.21 12.59 8.38
CA ASN A 6 4.81 13.50 7.40
C ASN A 6 4.43 13.17 5.95
N THR A 7 4.00 11.93 5.68
CA THR A 7 3.63 11.48 4.33
C THR A 7 2.13 11.46 4.09
N VAL A 8 1.34 11.25 5.14
CA VAL A 8 -0.12 11.07 5.06
C VAL A 8 -0.83 12.23 4.38
N ASN A 9 -1.70 11.93 3.42
CA ASN A 9 -2.57 12.94 2.82
C ASN A 9 -3.54 13.55 3.84
N LYS A 10 -3.88 14.83 3.67
CA LYS A 10 -4.76 15.54 4.61
C LYS A 10 -6.18 14.97 4.70
N ARG A 11 -6.66 14.20 3.71
CA ARG A 11 -7.96 13.52 3.75
C ARG A 11 -7.95 12.17 4.49
N LEU A 12 -6.78 11.74 4.98
CA LEU A 12 -6.65 10.52 5.75
C LEU A 12 -6.39 10.86 7.22
N ARG A 13 -7.19 10.31 8.13
CA ARG A 13 -6.98 10.43 9.56
C ARG A 13 -6.25 9.20 10.10
N LEU A 14 -5.16 9.44 10.81
CA LEU A 14 -4.45 8.40 11.56
C LEU A 14 -4.96 8.31 13.00
N SER A 15 -5.16 7.10 13.50
CA SER A 15 -5.54 6.80 14.88
C SER A 15 -4.81 5.58 15.43
N GLU A 16 -5.09 5.20 16.68
CA GLU A 16 -4.50 4.03 17.35
C GLU A 16 -2.96 3.98 17.29
N ARG A 17 -2.32 5.08 17.71
CA ARG A 17 -0.85 5.24 17.63
C ARG A 17 -0.33 5.07 16.19
N ASN A 18 -1.06 5.65 15.23
CA ASN A 18 -0.75 5.64 13.80
C ASN A 18 -0.71 4.23 13.19
N ARG A 19 -1.70 3.41 13.53
CA ARG A 19 -1.88 2.05 12.98
C ARG A 19 -3.18 1.88 12.21
N VAL A 20 -4.14 2.77 12.43
CA VAL A 20 -5.42 2.77 11.72
C VAL A 20 -5.50 4.01 10.84
N ILE A 21 -5.95 3.79 9.60
CA ILE A 21 -6.22 4.83 8.60
C ILE A 21 -7.73 4.90 8.41
N THR A 22 -8.28 6.11 8.38
CA THR A 22 -9.67 6.33 8.04
C THR A 22 -9.75 7.47 7.04
N TYR A 23 -10.44 7.27 5.92
CA TYR A 23 -10.74 8.35 5.00
C TYR A 23 -11.75 9.33 5.64
N THR A 24 -11.57 10.62 5.39
CA THR A 24 -12.44 11.68 5.88
C THR A 24 -12.70 12.71 4.78
N ASP A 25 -13.94 13.21 4.71
CA ASP A 25 -14.32 14.27 3.77
C ASP A 25 -13.82 15.67 4.16
N THR A 26 -12.96 15.78 5.17
CA THR A 26 -12.35 17.02 5.63
C THR A 26 -10.84 16.90 5.76
N ASP A 27 -10.15 18.00 5.53
CA ASP A 27 -8.71 18.07 5.73
C ASP A 27 -8.37 18.01 7.22
N GLN A 28 -7.52 17.07 7.59
CA GLN A 28 -6.90 17.00 8.91
C GLN A 28 -5.81 18.08 9.03
N SER A 29 -5.64 18.62 10.24
CA SER A 29 -4.70 19.71 10.55
C SER A 29 -3.23 19.27 10.60
N TYR A 30 -2.76 18.55 9.58
CA TYR A 30 -1.36 18.20 9.45
C TYR A 30 -0.55 19.36 8.86
N PRO A 31 0.64 19.68 9.42
CA PRO A 31 1.49 20.73 8.88
C PRO A 31 1.98 20.36 7.48
N ASP A 32 2.25 21.36 6.66
CA ASP A 32 2.83 21.12 5.35
C ASP A 32 4.21 20.47 5.47
N HIS A 33 4.49 19.54 4.56
CA HIS A 33 5.74 18.80 4.54
C HIS A 33 6.08 18.40 3.09
N PRO A 34 7.35 18.43 2.67
CA PRO A 34 7.76 18.01 1.32
C PRO A 34 7.32 16.57 1.01
N ASP A 35 7.45 15.66 1.98
CA ASP A 35 7.08 14.25 1.81
C ASP A 35 5.57 13.96 1.82
N ARG A 36 4.73 14.97 2.08
CA ARG A 36 3.27 14.79 2.19
C ARG A 36 2.64 14.59 0.82
N PHE A 37 1.87 13.52 0.65
CA PHE A 37 1.01 13.38 -0.53
C PHE A 37 -0.09 14.45 -0.50
N ASP A 38 -0.23 15.25 -1.56
CA ASP A 38 -1.17 16.36 -1.59
C ASP A 38 -2.48 16.04 -2.34
N GLN A 39 -2.43 15.29 -3.44
CA GLN A 39 -3.60 14.95 -4.25
C GLN A 39 -4.06 13.50 -4.09
N TRP A 40 -3.13 12.56 -3.92
CA TRP A 40 -3.45 11.15 -3.76
C TRP A 40 -3.66 10.80 -2.29
N TYR A 41 -4.74 10.08 -1.97
CA TYR A 41 -5.10 9.65 -0.61
C TYR A 41 -4.22 8.48 -0.15
N GLN A 42 -2.97 8.79 0.17
CA GLN A 42 -1.92 7.79 0.44
C GLN A 42 -1.11 8.16 1.68
N VAL A 43 -0.40 7.17 2.21
CA VAL A 43 0.52 7.29 3.34
C VAL A 43 1.59 6.22 3.20
N LEU A 44 2.79 6.46 3.72
CA LEU A 44 3.81 5.43 3.91
C LEU A 44 4.05 5.17 5.39
N CYS A 45 4.50 3.96 5.72
CA CYS A 45 5.12 3.66 7.00
C CYS A 45 6.47 4.37 7.14
N ARG A 46 6.88 4.60 8.39
CA ARG A 46 8.20 5.16 8.72
C ARG A 46 9.31 4.16 8.51
N GLU A 47 9.05 2.92 8.90
CA GLU A 47 10.00 1.83 8.82
C GLU A 47 10.03 1.28 7.40
N SER A 48 11.24 1.13 6.85
CA SER A 48 11.45 0.34 5.63
C SER A 48 11.43 -1.15 5.95
N VAL A 49 10.94 -1.96 5.03
CA VAL A 49 11.11 -3.42 5.06
C VAL A 49 12.34 -3.80 4.25
N CYS A 50 13.26 -4.53 4.89
CA CYS A 50 14.50 -5.02 4.29
C CYS A 50 14.66 -6.51 4.62
N GLY A 51 15.34 -7.27 3.74
CA GLY A 51 15.45 -8.72 3.87
C GLY A 51 14.08 -9.41 3.77
N ARG A 52 13.79 -10.35 4.68
CA ARG A 52 12.52 -11.07 4.73
C ARG A 52 11.60 -10.46 5.77
N CYS A 53 10.48 -9.92 5.31
CA CYS A 53 9.50 -9.25 6.16
C CYS A 53 8.11 -9.78 5.87
N TYR A 54 7.29 -9.89 6.92
CA TYR A 54 5.89 -10.22 6.82
C TYR A 54 5.09 -9.28 7.71
N TRP A 55 3.96 -8.80 7.21
CA TRP A 55 2.98 -8.08 8.02
C TRP A 55 1.57 -8.36 7.51
N GLU A 56 0.62 -8.09 8.39
CA GLU A 56 -0.81 -8.20 8.10
C GLU A 56 -1.47 -6.86 8.29
N LEU A 57 -2.53 -6.63 7.53
CA LEU A 57 -3.43 -5.52 7.74
C LEU A 57 -4.87 -5.99 7.55
N GLN A 58 -5.78 -5.29 8.22
CA GLN A 58 -7.20 -5.51 8.07
C GLN A 58 -7.85 -4.25 7.54
N TRP A 59 -8.69 -4.41 6.53
CA TRP A 59 -9.50 -3.34 5.96
C TRP A 59 -10.99 -3.61 6.19
N SER A 60 -11.83 -2.59 6.09
CA SER A 60 -13.28 -2.72 6.23
C SER A 60 -13.98 -1.64 5.41
N GLY A 61 -15.30 -1.79 5.23
CA GLY A 61 -16.11 -0.88 4.42
C GLY A 61 -16.53 -1.50 3.08
N CYS A 62 -17.30 -0.73 2.32
CA CYS A 62 -17.79 -1.13 0.99
C CYS A 62 -16.88 -0.62 -0.14
N ASP A 63 -15.99 0.32 0.18
CA ASP A 63 -15.06 0.93 -0.76
C ASP A 63 -13.81 0.07 -0.96
N ASP A 64 -13.02 0.42 -1.96
CA ASP A 64 -11.75 -0.21 -2.22
C ASP A 64 -10.62 0.34 -1.35
N VAL A 65 -9.62 -0.50 -1.12
CA VAL A 65 -8.34 -0.11 -0.52
C VAL A 65 -7.20 -0.57 -1.41
N ARG A 66 -6.10 0.19 -1.40
CA ARG A 66 -4.84 -0.20 -2.03
C ARG A 66 -3.81 -0.48 -0.95
N ILE A 67 -3.17 -1.63 -1.07
CA ILE A 67 -2.11 -2.08 -0.17
C ILE A 67 -0.84 -2.11 -1.00
N SER A 68 0.12 -1.29 -0.63
CA SER A 68 1.26 -0.99 -1.48
C SER A 68 2.59 -1.22 -0.77
N VAL A 69 3.61 -1.42 -1.59
CA VAL A 69 5.00 -1.15 -1.20
C VAL A 69 5.59 -0.21 -2.24
N SER A 70 6.39 0.74 -1.78
CA SER A 70 6.98 1.76 -2.63
C SER A 70 8.40 2.10 -2.21
N TYR A 71 9.23 2.52 -3.14
CA TYR A 71 10.43 3.28 -2.80
C TYR A 71 10.05 4.62 -2.21
N LYS A 72 10.95 5.18 -1.38
CA LYS A 72 10.73 6.50 -0.78
C LYS A 72 10.82 7.63 -1.81
N SER A 73 11.49 7.39 -2.94
CA SER A 73 11.68 8.35 -4.04
C SER A 73 10.43 8.66 -4.87
N ILE A 74 9.30 7.97 -4.64
CA ILE A 74 8.03 8.27 -5.31
C ILE A 74 7.67 9.74 -5.15
N SER A 75 7.16 10.35 -6.23
CA SER A 75 6.74 11.75 -6.20
C SER A 75 5.55 11.93 -5.25
N ARG A 76 5.44 13.11 -4.65
CA ARG A 76 4.45 13.40 -3.60
C ARG A 76 3.43 14.44 -4.00
N LYS A 77 3.71 15.18 -5.08
CA LYS A 77 3.01 16.42 -5.42
C LYS A 77 2.37 16.32 -6.79
N GLY A 78 1.08 16.61 -6.84
CA GLY A 78 0.29 16.61 -8.07
C GLY A 78 -0.50 15.34 -8.31
N ARG A 79 -1.22 15.33 -9.44
CA ARG A 79 -2.18 14.28 -9.81
C ARG A 79 -1.63 13.27 -10.81
N GLY A 80 -0.36 13.40 -11.20
CA GLY A 80 0.26 12.51 -12.17
C GLY A 80 0.48 11.09 -11.62
N ASP A 81 0.69 10.16 -12.55
CA ASP A 81 0.93 8.74 -12.28
C ASP A 81 2.22 8.51 -11.47
N GLU A 82 3.18 9.43 -11.58
CA GLU A 82 4.43 9.41 -10.81
C GLU A 82 4.21 9.54 -9.28
N CYS A 83 3.02 9.96 -8.86
CA CYS A 83 2.66 10.12 -7.45
C CYS A 83 1.76 8.99 -6.89
N GLY A 84 1.06 8.26 -7.75
CA GLY A 84 0.08 7.25 -7.34
C GLY A 84 0.68 5.84 -7.22
N PHE A 85 0.41 5.14 -6.14
CA PHE A 85 0.88 3.77 -5.93
C PHE A 85 0.36 2.84 -7.02
N GLY A 86 1.28 2.08 -7.62
CA GLY A 86 1.01 1.15 -8.72
C GLY A 86 0.99 1.80 -10.11
N PHE A 87 0.95 3.14 -10.21
CA PHE A 87 0.95 3.85 -11.50
C PHE A 87 2.35 4.21 -12.01
N ASN A 88 3.39 3.84 -11.27
CA ASN A 88 4.79 4.05 -11.61
C ASN A 88 5.63 2.79 -11.39
N ASP A 89 6.87 2.84 -11.82
CA ASP A 89 7.87 1.78 -11.69
C ASP A 89 8.51 1.66 -10.30
N GLN A 90 8.14 2.56 -9.37
CA GLN A 90 8.69 2.62 -8.01
C GLN A 90 7.76 2.00 -6.95
N SER A 91 6.56 1.55 -7.36
CA SER A 91 5.55 1.05 -6.45
C SER A 91 4.78 -0.15 -7.02
N TRP A 92 4.33 -1.02 -6.12
CA TRP A 92 3.54 -2.20 -6.39
C TRP A 92 2.33 -2.18 -5.47
N SER A 93 1.13 -2.30 -6.02
CA SER A 93 -0.11 -2.09 -5.28
C SER A 93 -1.10 -3.21 -5.55
N LEU A 94 -1.59 -3.84 -4.48
CA LEU A 94 -2.77 -4.70 -4.52
C LEU A 94 -4.01 -3.85 -4.25
N PHE A 95 -4.90 -3.80 -5.23
CA PHE A 95 -6.26 -3.29 -5.07
C PHE A 95 -7.14 -4.39 -4.47
N CYS A 96 -7.86 -4.05 -3.40
CA CYS A 96 -8.81 -4.91 -2.72
C CYS A 96 -10.17 -4.23 -2.66
N SER A 97 -11.22 -4.94 -3.05
CA SER A 97 -12.61 -4.55 -2.79
C SER A 97 -13.40 -5.77 -2.31
N PRO A 98 -14.66 -5.60 -1.86
CA PRO A 98 -15.51 -6.73 -1.49
C PRO A 98 -15.76 -7.75 -2.62
N SER A 99 -15.47 -7.39 -3.88
CA SER A 99 -15.79 -8.21 -5.06
C SER A 99 -14.59 -8.65 -5.89
N ARG A 100 -13.42 -8.00 -5.76
CA ARG A 100 -12.25 -8.34 -6.60
C ARG A 100 -10.90 -8.00 -5.98
N TYR A 101 -9.88 -8.65 -6.53
CA TYR A 101 -8.49 -8.24 -6.42
C TYR A 101 -7.95 -7.86 -7.80
N SER A 102 -7.17 -6.80 -7.86
CA SER A 102 -6.37 -6.46 -9.05
C SER A 102 -4.99 -6.00 -8.59
N PHE A 103 -3.96 -6.29 -9.38
CA PHE A 103 -2.60 -5.85 -9.12
C PHE A 103 -2.23 -4.70 -10.04
N TRP A 104 -1.52 -3.70 -9.51
CA TRP A 104 -1.04 -2.54 -10.23
C TRP A 104 0.47 -2.37 -10.07
N HIS A 105 1.15 -2.21 -11.19
CA HIS A 105 2.54 -1.79 -11.25
C HIS A 105 2.81 -1.09 -12.58
N ASN A 106 3.53 0.02 -12.56
CA ASN A 106 3.89 0.79 -13.76
C ASN A 106 2.68 1.12 -14.66
N ASN A 107 1.56 1.49 -14.04
CA ASN A 107 0.28 1.80 -14.72
C ASN A 107 -0.33 0.62 -15.50
N ILE A 108 0.12 -0.60 -15.21
CA ILE A 108 -0.44 -1.83 -15.77
C ILE A 108 -1.32 -2.47 -14.71
N LEU A 109 -2.60 -2.63 -15.02
CA LEU A 109 -3.55 -3.40 -14.24
C LEU A 109 -3.50 -4.86 -14.66
N THR A 110 -3.48 -5.76 -13.68
CA THR A 110 -3.68 -7.20 -13.84
C THR A 110 -4.85 -7.62 -12.98
N ASP A 111 -5.96 -8.06 -13.59
CA ASP A 111 -7.07 -8.64 -12.85
C ASP A 111 -6.68 -10.01 -12.30
N LEU A 112 -6.98 -10.25 -11.01
CA LEU A 112 -6.56 -11.45 -10.32
C LEU A 112 -7.75 -12.39 -10.10
N PRO A 113 -7.56 -13.71 -10.24
CA PRO A 113 -8.63 -14.67 -10.01
C PRO A 113 -9.02 -14.68 -8.52
N VAL A 114 -10.31 -14.57 -8.26
CA VAL A 114 -10.86 -14.55 -6.90
C VAL A 114 -11.37 -15.93 -6.53
N LYS A 115 -10.73 -16.58 -5.56
CA LYS A 115 -11.27 -17.81 -4.92
C LYS A 115 -12.10 -17.49 -3.68
N SER A 116 -11.66 -16.53 -2.88
CA SER A 116 -12.33 -16.04 -1.69
C SER A 116 -11.74 -14.67 -1.32
N ILE A 117 -12.62 -13.70 -1.03
CA ILE A 117 -12.21 -12.37 -0.56
C ILE A 117 -12.15 -12.38 0.96
N SER A 118 -11.02 -11.95 1.50
CA SER A 118 -10.87 -11.64 2.93
C SER A 118 -10.54 -10.16 3.12
N SER A 119 -11.01 -9.63 4.24
CA SER A 119 -10.66 -8.30 4.76
C SER A 119 -9.25 -8.25 5.37
N ARG A 120 -8.65 -9.40 5.67
CA ARG A 120 -7.29 -9.48 6.20
C ARG A 120 -6.33 -9.93 5.10
N ILE A 121 -5.32 -9.11 4.87
CA ILE A 121 -4.30 -9.31 3.84
C ILE A 121 -2.94 -9.44 4.49
N GLY A 122 -2.23 -10.51 4.14
CA GLY A 122 -0.82 -10.70 4.46
C GLY A 122 0.06 -10.22 3.32
N VAL A 123 1.15 -9.53 3.63
CA VAL A 123 2.15 -9.11 2.67
C VAL A 123 3.50 -9.67 3.09
N PHE A 124 4.15 -10.36 2.17
CA PHE A 124 5.49 -10.91 2.35
C PHE A 124 6.43 -10.27 1.35
N VAL A 125 7.60 -9.87 1.83
CA VAL A 125 8.71 -9.35 1.02
C VAL A 125 9.93 -10.18 1.33
N ASP A 126 10.58 -10.73 0.30
CA ASP A 126 11.99 -11.14 0.33
C ASP A 126 12.76 -10.20 -0.58
N HIS A 127 13.36 -9.17 0.01
CA HIS A 127 14.06 -8.12 -0.71
C HIS A 127 15.25 -8.68 -1.50
N SER A 128 15.99 -9.63 -0.90
CA SER A 128 17.17 -10.24 -1.49
C SER A 128 16.84 -11.19 -2.64
N ALA A 129 15.75 -11.96 -2.50
CA ALA A 129 15.28 -12.83 -3.55
C ALA A 129 14.46 -12.08 -4.60
N GLY A 130 14.04 -10.84 -4.33
CA GLY A 130 13.25 -10.06 -5.27
C GLY A 130 11.77 -10.47 -5.31
N THR A 131 11.24 -10.99 -4.21
CA THR A 131 9.87 -11.52 -4.16
C THR A 131 8.98 -10.61 -3.34
N LEU A 132 7.80 -10.28 -3.87
CA LEU A 132 6.69 -9.67 -3.14
C LEU A 132 5.44 -10.52 -3.36
N SER A 133 4.85 -10.99 -2.27
CA SER A 133 3.69 -11.87 -2.28
C SER A 133 2.57 -11.30 -1.41
N PHE A 134 1.34 -11.41 -1.92
CA PHE A 134 0.13 -11.02 -1.22
C PHE A 134 -0.74 -12.23 -0.94
N TYR A 135 -1.34 -12.27 0.24
CA TYR A 135 -2.13 -13.39 0.72
C TYR A 135 -3.47 -12.92 1.27
N SER A 136 -4.52 -13.69 0.98
CA SER A 136 -5.83 -13.59 1.61
C SER A 136 -5.81 -14.45 2.87
N ILE A 137 -6.20 -13.89 4.01
CA ILE A 137 -6.16 -14.57 5.31
C ILE A 137 -7.58 -14.70 5.84
N SER A 138 -8.13 -15.92 5.81
CA SER A 138 -9.37 -16.29 6.49
C SER A 138 -9.08 -17.39 7.51
N ASP A 139 -9.76 -18.53 7.44
CA ASP A 139 -9.39 -19.73 8.19
C ASP A 139 -8.07 -20.34 7.69
N THR A 140 -7.72 -20.07 6.43
CA THR A 140 -6.47 -20.47 5.80
C THR A 140 -5.82 -19.29 5.10
N MET A 141 -4.50 -19.39 4.87
CA MET A 141 -3.74 -18.41 4.12
C MET A 141 -3.65 -18.84 2.66
N SER A 142 -4.24 -18.06 1.76
CA SER A 142 -4.26 -18.34 0.32
C SER A 142 -3.47 -17.28 -0.44
N LEU A 143 -2.57 -17.72 -1.33
CA LEU A 143 -1.83 -16.80 -2.19
C LEU A 143 -2.78 -16.08 -3.15
N ILE A 144 -2.72 -14.75 -3.17
CA ILE A 144 -3.43 -13.88 -4.11
C ILE A 144 -2.55 -13.67 -5.35
N HIS A 145 -1.35 -13.15 -5.13
CA HIS A 145 -0.43 -12.77 -6.20
C HIS A 145 1.01 -12.79 -5.72
N THR A 146 1.94 -13.05 -6.62
CA THR A 146 3.38 -12.89 -6.37
C THR A 146 4.00 -12.22 -7.58
N VAL A 147 4.82 -11.22 -7.31
CA VAL A 147 5.71 -10.62 -8.30
C VAL A 147 7.15 -10.99 -7.96
N GLN A 148 7.90 -11.27 -9.01
CA GLN A 148 9.33 -11.48 -8.97
C GLN A 148 10.00 -10.31 -9.71
N THR A 149 10.83 -9.55 -9.03
CA THR A 149 11.48 -8.34 -9.56
C THR A 149 12.82 -8.09 -8.87
N THR A 150 13.58 -7.09 -9.30
CA THR A 150 14.81 -6.67 -8.61
C THR A 150 14.54 -5.37 -7.86
N PHE A 151 14.53 -5.44 -6.52
CA PHE A 151 14.39 -4.24 -5.70
C PHE A 151 15.72 -3.50 -5.60
N THR A 152 15.74 -2.23 -6.04
CA THR A 152 16.95 -1.40 -6.11
C THR A 152 17.08 -0.46 -4.92
N GLN A 153 16.01 -0.29 -4.12
CA GLN A 153 15.99 0.56 -2.93
C GLN A 153 15.21 -0.13 -1.79
N PRO A 154 15.33 0.35 -0.54
CA PRO A 154 14.45 -0.07 0.55
C PRO A 154 12.98 0.18 0.22
N LEU A 155 12.13 -0.77 0.57
CA LEU A 155 10.69 -0.68 0.36
C LEU A 155 10.01 -0.13 1.62
N TYR A 156 8.98 0.67 1.42
CA TYR A 156 8.15 1.22 2.47
C TYR A 156 6.70 0.76 2.24
N PRO A 157 6.07 0.08 3.21
CA PRO A 157 4.65 -0.22 3.14
C PRO A 157 3.80 1.05 3.06
N GLY A 158 2.76 1.04 2.24
CA GLY A 158 1.85 2.15 2.01
C GLY A 158 0.41 1.73 1.75
#